data_AF-A0A536EHB7-F1
#
_entry.id   AF-A0A536EHB7-F1
#
_cell.length_a   1.000
_cell.length_b   1.000
_cell.length_c   1.000
_cell.angle_alpha   90.00
_cell.angle_beta   90.00
_cell.angle_gamma   90.00
#
_symmetry.space_group_name_H-M   'P 1'
#
loop_
_entity.id
_entity.type
_entity.pdbx_description
1 polymer ?
#
loop_
_entity_poly.entity_id
_entity_poly.type
_entity_poly.pdbx_seq_one_letter_code
_entity_poly.pdbx_strand_id
1 'polypeptide(L)'
;MSPRLYSDLSSDRNMSWVPRSGWLTYLRLNAPSQDVTYDLGVGSDGVIRLAQFGTAPAQTVAARSVTPPLLAPNAQEGAAIAGGAALAVLAGWLAVRRLRRAA
;
A
#
# COMPACT_ATOMS: atom_id res chain seq x y z
N MET A 1 26.58 -9.29 -10.25
CA MET A 1 27.20 -9.06 -8.92
C MET A 1 28.68 -9.40 -8.95
N SER A 2 29.55 -8.73 -8.17
CA SER A 2 30.98 -9.09 -8.08
C SER A 2 31.20 -10.35 -7.22
N PRO A 3 32.28 -11.13 -7.43
CA PRO A 3 32.55 -12.33 -6.63
C PRO A 3 32.72 -12.06 -5.13
N ARG A 4 33.37 -10.93 -4.77
CA ARG A 4 33.53 -10.54 -3.36
C ARG A 4 32.19 -10.20 -2.70
N LEU A 5 31.35 -9.41 -3.37
CA LEU A 5 30.02 -9.05 -2.85
C LEU A 5 29.12 -10.29 -2.72
N TYR A 6 29.18 -11.22 -3.68
CA TYR A 6 28.50 -12.50 -3.56
C TYR A 6 28.96 -13.30 -2.35
N SER A 7 30.27 -13.45 -2.17
CA SER A 7 30.84 -14.21 -1.06
C SER A 7 30.45 -13.61 0.29
N ASP A 8 30.47 -12.28 0.40
CA ASP A 8 30.09 -11.56 1.61
C ASP A 8 28.61 -11.84 1.96
N LEU A 9 27.68 -11.52 1.05
CA LEU A 9 26.24 -11.68 1.26
C LEU A 9 25.84 -13.14 1.49
N SER A 10 26.33 -14.08 0.67
CA SER A 10 25.92 -15.49 0.76
C SER A 10 26.50 -16.23 1.97
N SER A 11 27.50 -15.67 2.63
CA SER A 11 28.10 -16.23 3.85
C SER A 11 27.49 -15.71 5.14
N ASP A 12 26.68 -14.65 5.08
CA ASP A 12 26.01 -14.09 6.25
C ASP A 12 24.90 -15.01 6.79
N ARG A 13 24.56 -14.86 8.06
CA ARG A 13 23.57 -15.68 8.75
C ARG A 13 22.21 -15.57 8.05
N ASN A 14 21.63 -16.71 7.68
CA ASN A 14 20.34 -16.81 6.97
C ASN A 14 20.33 -16.19 5.56
N MET A 15 21.50 -15.96 4.94
CA MET A 15 21.62 -15.36 3.60
C MET A 15 22.20 -16.32 2.55
N SER A 16 22.28 -17.63 2.85
CA SER A 16 22.75 -18.65 1.89
C SER A 16 21.89 -18.77 0.62
N TRP A 17 20.69 -18.18 0.61
CA TRP A 17 19.78 -18.14 -0.53
C TRP A 17 20.17 -17.11 -1.61
N VAL A 18 21.09 -16.18 -1.32
CA VAL A 18 21.46 -15.10 -2.26
C VAL A 18 22.03 -15.71 -3.55
N PRO A 19 21.45 -15.40 -4.73
CA PRO A 19 21.89 -16.01 -5.98
C PRO A 19 23.20 -15.40 -6.49
N ARG A 20 24.05 -16.25 -7.09
CA ARG A 20 25.30 -15.80 -7.73
C ARG A 20 25.04 -14.86 -8.91
N SER A 21 24.03 -15.21 -9.72
CA SER A 21 23.56 -14.41 -10.86
C SER A 21 22.38 -13.55 -10.42
N GLY A 22 22.66 -12.30 -10.03
CA GLY A 22 21.66 -11.33 -9.60
C GLY A 22 22.17 -9.89 -9.57
N TRP A 23 21.25 -8.99 -9.21
CA TRP A 23 21.50 -7.56 -8.98
C TRP A 23 21.01 -7.20 -7.58
N LEU A 24 21.71 -6.26 -6.94
CA LEU A 24 21.34 -5.69 -5.64
C LEU A 24 20.89 -4.26 -5.86
N THR A 25 19.79 -3.89 -5.24
CA THR A 25 19.29 -2.51 -5.24
C THR A 25 19.01 -2.05 -3.83
N TYR A 26 19.03 -0.73 -3.64
CA TYR A 26 18.70 -0.08 -2.39
C TYR A 26 17.41 0.72 -2.58
N LEU A 27 16.45 0.52 -1.69
CA LEU A 27 15.20 1.26 -1.66
C LEU A 27 15.14 2.08 -0.37
N ARG A 28 14.80 3.37 -0.49
CA ARG A 28 14.52 4.24 0.64
C ARG A 28 13.02 4.53 0.67
N LEU A 29 12.37 4.16 1.77
CA LEU A 29 10.99 4.52 2.03
C LEU A 29 10.95 5.84 2.81
N ASN A 30 10.18 6.81 2.33
CA ASN A 30 9.90 8.05 3.06
C ASN A 30 8.59 7.87 3.85
N ALA A 31 8.64 7.03 4.89
CA ALA A 31 7.50 6.75 5.75
C ALA A 31 8.00 6.49 7.18
N PRO A 32 7.26 6.93 8.23
CA PRO A 32 7.45 6.44 9.59
C PRO A 32 7.41 4.91 9.63
N SER A 33 8.22 4.28 10.49
CA SER A 33 8.30 2.81 10.58
C SER A 33 6.94 2.15 10.87
N GLN A 34 6.11 2.80 11.68
CA GLN A 34 4.75 2.36 12.02
C GLN A 34 3.78 2.33 10.81
N ASP A 35 4.10 3.06 9.75
CA ASP A 35 3.27 3.11 8.53
C ASP A 35 3.74 2.06 7.49
N VAL A 36 4.90 1.43 7.71
CA VAL A 36 5.39 0.30 6.92
C VAL A 36 4.73 -0.97 7.43
N THR A 37 3.62 -1.34 6.81
CA THR A 37 2.78 -2.48 7.26
C THR A 37 3.12 -3.81 6.58
N TYR A 38 3.93 -3.79 5.52
CA TYR A 38 4.30 -4.96 4.75
C TYR A 38 5.80 -5.05 4.46
N ASP A 39 6.30 -6.27 4.29
CA ASP A 39 7.63 -6.63 3.82
C ASP A 39 7.52 -7.55 2.59
N LEU A 40 8.63 -7.92 1.96
CA LEU A 40 8.70 -8.92 0.89
C LEU A 40 9.07 -10.29 1.47
N GLY A 41 8.19 -11.27 1.31
CA GLY A 41 8.45 -12.67 1.62
C GLY A 41 8.56 -13.53 0.36
N VAL A 42 9.20 -14.70 0.47
CA VAL A 42 9.26 -15.69 -0.61
C VAL A 42 8.42 -16.90 -0.20
N GLY A 43 7.46 -17.29 -1.04
CA GLY A 43 6.65 -18.48 -0.86
C GLY A 43 7.45 -19.77 -1.06
N SER A 44 6.89 -20.91 -0.64
CA SER A 44 7.49 -22.23 -0.90
C SER A 44 7.58 -22.58 -2.39
N ASP A 45 6.81 -21.88 -3.23
CA ASP A 45 6.83 -21.93 -4.68
C ASP A 45 7.89 -21.01 -5.31
N GLY A 46 8.71 -20.33 -4.49
CA GLY A 46 9.71 -19.37 -4.95
C GLY A 46 9.13 -18.03 -5.42
N VAL A 47 7.82 -17.81 -5.26
CA VAL A 47 7.15 -16.58 -5.70
C VAL A 47 7.27 -15.51 -4.61
N ILE A 48 7.62 -14.28 -5.00
CA ILE A 48 7.66 -13.13 -4.09
C ILE A 48 6.24 -12.68 -3.75
N ARG A 49 5.95 -12.50 -2.45
CA ARG A 49 4.63 -12.15 -1.91
C ARG A 49 4.78 -11.05 -0.86
N LEU A 50 3.72 -10.28 -0.62
CA LEU A 50 3.68 -9.37 0.52
C LEU A 50 3.60 -10.18 1.83
N ALA A 51 4.55 -9.93 2.72
CA ALA A 51 4.56 -10.41 4.10
C ALA A 51 4.10 -9.28 5.02
N GLN A 52 3.60 -9.59 6.22
CA GLN A 52 3.37 -8.57 7.23
C GLN A 52 4.72 -8.05 7.72
N PHE A 53 4.85 -6.74 7.94
CA PHE A 53 6.07 -6.18 8.51
C PHE A 53 6.41 -6.84 9.85
N GLY A 54 7.68 -7.25 10.03
CA GLY A 54 8.14 -7.98 11.21
C GLY A 54 7.91 -9.50 11.18
N THR A 55 7.51 -10.08 10.04
CA THR A 55 7.48 -11.54 9.86
C THR A 55 8.87 -12.14 10.08
N ALA A 56 8.97 -13.19 10.90
CA ALA A 56 10.24 -13.83 11.20
C ALA A 56 10.91 -14.40 9.93
N PRO A 57 12.26 -14.34 9.82
CA PRO A 57 12.99 -14.87 8.67
C PRO A 57 12.69 -16.35 8.39
N ALA A 58 12.75 -16.74 7.12
CA ALA A 58 12.56 -18.12 6.63
C ALA A 58 11.19 -18.76 6.88
N GLN A 59 10.18 -18.00 7.32
CA GLN A 59 8.80 -18.47 7.25
C GLN A 59 8.27 -18.35 5.82
N THR A 60 7.86 -19.46 5.24
CA THR A 60 7.14 -19.47 3.95
C THR A 60 5.84 -18.71 4.10
N VAL A 61 5.72 -17.60 3.39
CA VAL A 61 4.52 -16.76 3.40
C VAL A 61 3.48 -17.41 2.49
N ALA A 62 2.41 -17.94 3.08
CA ALA A 62 1.28 -18.44 2.32
C ALA A 62 0.70 -17.32 1.44
N ALA A 63 0.10 -17.69 0.31
CA ALA A 63 -0.65 -16.76 -0.52
C ALA A 63 -1.74 -16.07 0.31
N ARG A 64 -1.52 -14.82 0.72
CA ARG A 64 -2.56 -13.99 1.31
C ARG A 64 -3.16 -13.12 0.21
N SER A 65 -4.47 -13.20 0.03
CA SER A 65 -5.21 -12.22 -0.74
C SER A 65 -5.10 -10.88 -0.02
N VAL A 66 -4.17 -10.04 -0.45
CA VAL A 66 -4.12 -8.64 -0.05
C VAL A 66 -5.17 -7.97 -0.92
N THR A 67 -6.33 -7.65 -0.35
CA THR A 67 -7.23 -6.69 -1.00
C THR A 67 -6.49 -5.35 -0.92
N PRO A 68 -5.96 -4.80 -2.03
CA PRO A 68 -5.36 -3.48 -1.97
C PRO A 68 -6.41 -2.52 -1.41
N PRO A 69 -6.04 -1.55 -0.54
CA PRO A 69 -6.96 -0.49 -0.22
C PRO A 69 -7.34 0.12 -1.57
N LEU A 70 -8.62 -0.02 -1.94
CA LEU A 70 -9.17 0.78 -3.01
C LEU A 70 -8.83 2.23 -2.64
N LEU A 71 -8.39 3.04 -3.60
CA LEU A 71 -8.45 4.51 -3.51
C LEU A 71 -9.93 4.92 -3.45
N ALA A 72 -10.67 4.38 -2.48
CA ALA A 72 -11.97 4.83 -2.09
C ALA A 72 -11.69 5.97 -1.11
N PRO A 73 -12.23 7.18 -1.35
CA PRO A 73 -12.19 8.23 -0.33
C PRO A 73 -12.69 7.61 0.98
N ASN A 74 -12.01 7.91 2.08
CA ASN A 74 -12.45 7.41 3.37
C ASN A 74 -13.92 7.84 3.59
N ALA A 75 -14.67 7.10 4.40
CA ALA A 75 -16.11 7.34 4.55
C ALA A 75 -16.46 8.79 4.94
N GLN A 76 -15.53 9.49 5.59
CA GLN A 76 -15.64 10.90 5.97
C GLN A 76 -15.56 11.83 4.76
N GLU A 77 -14.60 11.62 3.85
CA GLU A 77 -14.47 12.36 2.58
C GLU A 77 -15.69 12.11 1.67
N GLY A 78 -16.16 10.87 1.57
CA GLY A 78 -17.38 10.54 0.82
C GLY A 78 -18.62 11.24 1.36
N ALA A 79 -18.77 11.29 2.69
CA ALA A 79 -19.88 11.99 3.34
C ALA A 79 -19.83 13.50 3.13
N ALA A 80 -18.64 14.11 3.13
CA ALA A 80 -18.47 15.55 2.90
C ALA A 80 -18.90 15.98 1.49
N ILE A 81 -18.53 15.20 0.47
CA ILE A 81 -18.90 15.47 -0.93
C ILE A 81 -20.42 15.35 -1.12
N ALA A 82 -21.03 14.28 -0.60
CA ALA A 82 -22.48 14.08 -0.67
C ALA A 82 -23.26 15.17 0.06
N GLY A 83 -22.82 15.57 1.25
CA GLY A 83 -23.42 16.66 2.02
C GLY A 83 -23.36 18.01 1.30
N GLY A 84 -22.21 18.34 0.71
CA GLY A 84 -22.04 19.58 -0.07
C GLY A 84 -22.97 19.66 -1.28
N ALA A 85 -23.10 18.57 -2.03
CA ALA A 85 -23.99 18.50 -3.19
C ALA A 85 -25.48 18.69 -2.80
N ALA A 86 -25.92 18.06 -1.70
CA ALA A 86 -27.29 18.20 -1.22
C ALA A 86 -27.63 19.64 -0.80
N LEU A 87 -26.69 20.33 -0.13
CA LEU A 87 -26.85 21.74 0.25
C LEU A 87 -26.92 22.67 -0.96
N ALA A 88 -26.09 22.43 -1.99
CA ALA A 88 -26.11 23.22 -3.22
C ALA A 88 -27.45 23.08 -3.97
N VAL A 89 -27.98 21.86 -4.06
CA VAL A 89 -29.30 21.59 -4.68
C VAL A 89 -30.42 22.27 -3.90
N LEU A 90 -30.40 22.16 -2.56
CA LEU A 90 -31.41 22.80 -1.72
C LEU A 90 -31.36 24.33 -1.83
N ALA A 91 -30.16 24.92 -1.81
CA ALA A 91 -29.96 26.35 -1.98
C ALA A 91 -30.45 26.84 -3.34
N GLY A 92 -30.12 26.12 -4.42
CA GLY A 92 -30.60 26.40 -5.77
C GLY A 92 -32.13 26.33 -5.86
N TRP A 93 -32.74 25.30 -5.28
CA TRP A 93 -34.19 25.15 -5.25
C TRP A 93 -34.90 26.27 -4.46
N LEU A 94 -34.35 26.66 -3.30
CA LEU A 94 -34.85 27.77 -2.50
C LEU A 94 -34.76 29.11 -3.24
N ALA A 95 -33.64 29.36 -3.94
CA ALA A 95 -33.46 30.55 -4.77
C ALA A 95 -34.50 30.62 -5.90
N VAL A 96 -34.71 29.51 -6.62
CA VAL A 96 -35.73 29.42 -7.68
C VAL A 96 -37.14 29.64 -7.11
N ARG A 97 -37.48 29.06 -5.95
CA ARG A 97 -38.80 29.30 -5.32
C ARG A 97 -39.02 30.75 -4.90
N ARG A 98 -37.98 31.44 -4.44
CA ARG A 98 -38.07 32.87 -4.08
C ARG A 98 -38.31 33.73 -5.30
N LEU A 99 -37.57 33.49 -6.39
CA LEU A 99 -37.72 34.24 -7.65
C LEU A 99 -39.13 34.08 -8.25
N ARG A 100 -39.70 32.88 -8.22
CA ARG A 100 -41.06 32.61 -8.74
C ARG A 100 -42.21 33.18 -7.89
N ARG A 101 -41.94 33.61 -6.64
CA ARG A 101 -42.93 34.25 -5.77
C ARG A 101 -42.90 35.78 -5.84
N ALA A 102 -41.83 36.35 -6.42
CA ALA A 102 -41.63 37.78 -6.56
C ALA A 102 -41.99 38.33 -7.96
N ALA A 103 -42.40 37.44 -8.88
CA ALA A 103 -42.96 37.73 -10.19
C ALA A 103 -44.46 37.41 -10.18
#